data_AF-A0A933FUL0-F1
#
_entry.id   AF-A0A933FUL0-F1
#
_cell.length_a   1.000
_cell.length_b   1.000
_cell.length_c   1.000
_cell.angle_alpha   90.00
_cell.angle_beta   90.00
_cell.angle_gamma   90.00
#
_symmetry.space_group_name_H-M   'P 1'
#
loop_
_entity.id
_entity.type
_entity.pdbx_description
1 polymer ?
#
loop_
_entity_poly.entity_id
_entity_poly.type
_entity_poly.pdbx_seq_one_letter_code
_entity_poly.pdbx_strand_id
1 'polypeptide(L)'
;MKAMNLTKTATAIRILLGLLFLSTGVMKFAVPDLRAAFSGQLSAASIPLHSVNMWVVPAAEIGLGVLFILGFLPRLAGLSAFVLMAVATYVHVVVNDPKLFPLQPEPPLIPAVVMVLSLSLLWMKNGSWIFHLFGKQACRKQPTGNNAIERGTHSCTCGITLHDA
;
A
#
# COMPACT_ATOMS: atom_id res chain seq x y z
N MET A 1 -4.20 -5.45 27.37
CA MET A 1 -3.79 -5.34 25.95
C MET A 1 -4.12 -3.93 25.46
N LYS A 2 -3.11 -3.15 25.10
CA LYS A 2 -3.23 -1.72 24.78
C LYS A 2 -4.08 -1.56 23.52
N ALA A 3 -5.16 -0.77 23.58
CA ALA A 3 -5.97 -0.44 22.41
C ALA A 3 -5.07 0.23 21.36
N MET A 4 -4.60 -0.57 20.40
CA MET A 4 -3.82 -0.08 19.28
C MET A 4 -4.75 0.79 18.46
N ASN A 5 -4.35 2.03 18.19
CA ASN A 5 -5.11 2.93 17.34
C ASN A 5 -5.10 2.35 15.91
N LEU A 6 -6.09 1.51 15.57
CA LEU A 6 -6.18 0.77 14.30
C LEU A 6 -5.92 1.65 13.07
N THR A 7 -6.34 2.91 13.14
CA THR A 7 -6.12 3.93 12.10
C THR A 7 -4.66 4.35 11.94
N LYS A 8 -3.94 4.54 13.05
CA LYS A 8 -2.49 4.85 13.02
C LYS A 8 -1.70 3.66 12.50
N THR A 9 -2.04 2.45 12.93
CA THR A 9 -1.39 1.22 12.46
C THR A 9 -1.62 0.99 10.97
N ALA A 10 -2.86 1.14 10.48
CA ALA A 10 -3.16 1.02 9.06
C ALA A 10 -2.39 2.04 8.21
N THR A 11 -2.28 3.29 8.69
CA THR A 11 -1.51 4.34 8.00
C THR A 11 -0.01 4.00 7.96
N ALA A 12 0.55 3.51 9.08
CA ALA A 12 1.94 3.11 9.17
C ALA A 12 2.26 1.95 8.22
N ILE A 13 1.43 0.89 8.20
CA ILE A 13 1.58 -0.24 7.28
C ILE A 13 1.54 0.25 5.83
N ARG A 14 0.64 1.18 5.52
CA ARG A 14 0.50 1.73 4.17
C ARG A 14 1.74 2.48 3.70
N ILE A 15 2.29 3.35 4.55
CA ILE A 15 3.52 4.09 4.25
C ILE A 15 4.69 3.10 4.08
N LEU A 16 4.80 2.11 4.97
CA LEU A 16 5.85 1.09 4.89
C LEU A 16 5.77 0.29 3.60
N LEU A 17 4.58 -0.20 3.23
CA LEU A 17 4.37 -0.89 1.95
C LEU A 17 4.65 0.02 0.75
N GLY A 18 4.21 1.28 0.82
CA GLY A 18 4.46 2.25 -0.25
C GLY A 18 5.94 2.50 -0.50
N LEU A 19 6.72 2.70 0.57
CA LEU A 19 8.18 2.85 0.47
C LEU A 19 8.86 1.58 -0.03
N LEU A 20 8.41 0.40 0.41
CA LEU A 20 8.93 -0.88 -0.04
C LEU A 20 8.74 -1.03 -1.56
N PHE A 21 7.50 -0.92 -2.05
CA PHE A 21 7.20 -1.05 -3.47
C PHE A 21 7.88 0.02 -4.34
N LEU A 22 7.92 1.27 -3.85
CA LEU A 22 8.60 2.35 -4.56
C LEU A 22 10.11 2.07 -4.68
N SER A 23 10.77 1.67 -3.58
CA SER A 23 12.20 1.40 -3.59
C SER A 23 12.57 0.20 -4.45
N THR A 24 11.84 -0.92 -4.36
CA THR A 24 12.11 -2.11 -5.19
C THR A 24 11.82 -1.86 -6.66
N GLY A 25 10.72 -1.16 -6.97
CA GLY A 25 10.35 -0.83 -8.34
C GLY A 25 11.36 0.09 -8.99
N VAL A 26 11.78 1.17 -8.31
CA VAL A 26 12.81 2.08 -8.79
C VAL A 26 14.15 1.35 -8.97
N MET A 27 14.53 0.48 -8.04
CA MET A 27 15.78 -0.28 -8.15
C MET A 27 15.81 -1.19 -9.39
N LYS A 28 14.73 -1.94 -9.65
CA LYS A 28 14.57 -2.77 -10.86
C LYS A 28 14.51 -1.92 -12.14
N PHE A 29 13.95 -0.71 -12.05
CA PHE A 29 13.82 0.20 -13.20
C PHE A 29 15.08 1.02 -13.48
N ALA A 30 15.92 1.32 -12.49
CA ALA A 30 17.09 2.18 -12.64
C ALA A 30 18.39 1.38 -12.81
N VAL A 31 18.51 0.21 -12.16
CA VAL A 31 19.77 -0.57 -12.18
C VAL A 31 19.72 -1.67 -13.25
N PRO A 32 20.58 -1.62 -14.29
CA PRO A 32 20.56 -2.57 -15.39
C PRO A 32 20.83 -4.02 -14.96
N ASP A 33 21.78 -4.24 -14.07
CA ASP A 33 22.16 -5.59 -13.61
C ASP A 33 21.01 -6.30 -12.89
N LEU A 34 20.29 -5.56 -12.05
CA LEU A 34 19.09 -6.05 -11.36
C LEU A 34 17.94 -6.32 -12.33
N ARG A 35 17.81 -5.53 -13.39
CA ARG A 35 16.82 -5.77 -14.45
C ARG A 35 17.15 -7.01 -15.25
N ALA A 36 18.42 -7.23 -15.58
CA ALA A 36 18.88 -8.43 -16.26
C ALA A 36 18.65 -9.67 -15.40
N ALA A 37 18.98 -9.61 -14.11
CA ALA A 37 18.68 -10.68 -13.14
C ALA A 37 17.17 -10.96 -13.07
N PHE A 38 16.32 -9.93 -12.98
CA PHE A 38 14.87 -10.08 -12.97
C PHE A 38 14.31 -10.70 -14.27
N SER A 39 14.82 -10.28 -15.44
CA SER A 39 14.47 -10.93 -16.71
C SER A 39 14.88 -12.40 -16.73
N GLY A 40 16.05 -12.73 -16.16
CA GLY A 40 16.49 -14.11 -15.99
C GLY A 40 15.54 -14.93 -15.12
N GLN A 41 15.07 -14.36 -14.00
CA GLN A 41 14.06 -15.00 -13.15
C GLN A 41 12.76 -15.28 -13.90
N LEU A 42 12.26 -14.31 -14.67
CA LEU A 42 11.03 -14.47 -15.46
C LEU A 42 11.17 -15.54 -16.54
N SER A 43 12.34 -15.60 -17.20
CA SER A 43 12.64 -16.61 -18.20
C SER A 43 12.76 -18.01 -17.58
N ALA A 44 13.43 -18.12 -16.43
CA ALA A 44 13.58 -19.38 -15.70
C ALA A 44 12.25 -19.89 -15.14
N ALA A 45 11.35 -18.98 -14.74
CA ALA A 45 9.99 -19.29 -14.32
C ALA A 45 9.03 -19.58 -15.50
N SER A 46 9.53 -19.63 -16.74
CA SER A 46 8.74 -19.89 -17.96
C SER A 46 7.56 -18.92 -18.18
N ILE A 47 7.67 -17.68 -17.69
CA ILE A 47 6.60 -16.68 -17.85
C ILE A 47 6.59 -16.16 -19.29
N PRO A 48 5.46 -16.22 -20.01
CA PRO A 48 5.37 -15.72 -21.37
C PRO A 48 5.62 -14.20 -21.40
N LEU A 49 6.23 -13.71 -22.48
CA LEU A 49 6.49 -12.28 -22.69
C LEU A 49 7.34 -11.64 -21.57
N HIS A 50 8.39 -12.33 -21.10
CA HIS A 50 9.31 -11.80 -20.08
C HIS A 50 9.90 -10.43 -20.47
N SER A 51 10.10 -10.16 -21.77
CA SER A 51 10.61 -8.88 -22.29
C SER A 51 9.66 -7.69 -22.09
N VAL A 52 8.35 -7.94 -21.94
CA VAL A 52 7.36 -6.91 -21.60
C VAL A 52 7.21 -6.82 -20.09
N ASN A 53 7.13 -7.98 -19.42
CA ASN A 53 6.96 -8.06 -17.97
C ASN A 53 8.15 -7.46 -17.20
N MET A 54 9.36 -7.47 -17.76
CA MET A 54 10.53 -6.80 -17.18
C MET A 54 10.36 -5.29 -17.02
N TRP A 55 9.48 -4.66 -17.79
CA TRP A 55 9.18 -3.22 -17.71
C TRP A 55 7.87 -2.94 -16.99
N VAL A 56 6.84 -3.72 -17.30
CA VAL A 56 5.49 -3.54 -16.74
C VAL A 56 5.47 -3.79 -15.24
N VAL A 57 6.16 -4.83 -14.75
CA VAL A 57 6.14 -5.16 -13.32
C VAL A 57 6.82 -4.06 -12.48
N PRO A 58 8.04 -3.60 -12.77
CA PRO A 58 8.63 -2.47 -12.03
C PRO A 58 7.82 -1.18 -12.13
N ALA A 59 7.23 -0.88 -13.30
CA ALA A 59 6.36 0.29 -13.45
C ALA A 59 5.10 0.19 -12.57
N ALA A 60 4.48 -0.99 -12.50
CA ALA A 60 3.34 -1.25 -11.62
C ALA A 60 3.73 -1.17 -10.14
N GLU A 61 4.92 -1.66 -9.76
CA GLU A 61 5.45 -1.53 -8.39
C GLU A 61 5.62 -0.05 -7.99
N ILE A 62 6.20 0.78 -8.87
CA ILE A 62 6.35 2.22 -8.65
C ILE A 62 4.98 2.89 -8.50
N GLY A 63 4.05 2.61 -9.41
CA GLY A 63 2.69 3.15 -9.37
C GLY A 63 1.95 2.78 -8.09
N LEU A 64 2.04 1.52 -7.67
CA LEU A 64 1.46 1.05 -6.40
C LEU A 64 2.13 1.67 -5.19
N GLY A 65 3.46 1.84 -5.21
CA GLY A 65 4.20 2.51 -4.16
C GLY A 65 3.71 3.94 -3.94
N VAL A 66 3.55 4.70 -5.03
CA VAL A 66 2.99 6.06 -5.00
C VAL A 66 1.54 6.03 -4.50
N LEU A 67 0.72 5.08 -4.96
CA LEU A 67 -0.68 4.95 -4.56
C LEU A 67 -0.84 4.71 -3.04
N PHE A 68 0.03 3.85 -2.49
CA PHE A 68 0.14 3.58 -1.06
C PHE A 68 0.71 4.75 -0.26
N ILE A 69 1.60 5.57 -0.81
CA ILE A 69 2.07 6.77 -0.09
C ILE A 69 0.99 7.84 -0.09
N LEU A 70 0.34 8.08 -1.23
CA LEU A 70 -0.62 9.15 -1.40
C LEU A 70 -1.84 8.92 -0.52
N GLY A 71 -2.70 7.96 -0.81
CA GLY A 71 -3.96 7.90 -0.06
C GLY A 71 -5.03 7.06 -0.70
N PHE A 72 -4.76 6.71 -1.94
CA PHE A 72 -5.82 6.58 -2.90
C PHE A 72 -6.10 5.11 -3.10
N LEU A 73 -7.37 4.72 -3.00
CA LEU A 73 -7.83 3.35 -3.21
C LEU A 73 -7.00 2.29 -2.45
N PRO A 74 -6.77 2.43 -1.12
CA PRO A 74 -5.83 1.58 -0.37
C PRO A 74 -6.17 0.08 -0.42
N ARG A 75 -7.45 -0.26 -0.64
CA ARG A 75 -7.90 -1.64 -0.81
C ARG A 75 -7.54 -2.21 -2.18
N LEU A 76 -7.72 -1.43 -3.25
CA LEU A 76 -7.30 -1.87 -4.59
C LEU A 76 -5.78 -1.94 -4.67
N ALA A 77 -5.07 -0.98 -4.07
CA ALA A 77 -3.61 -1.05 -3.93
C ALA A 77 -3.17 -2.32 -3.17
N GLY A 78 -3.84 -2.63 -2.06
CA GLY A 78 -3.62 -3.86 -1.28
C GLY A 78 -3.88 -5.14 -2.07
N LEU A 79 -4.98 -5.18 -2.84
CA LEU A 79 -5.31 -6.34 -3.67
C LEU A 79 -4.28 -6.53 -4.80
N SER A 80 -3.93 -5.46 -5.50
CA SER A 80 -2.92 -5.50 -6.56
C SER A 80 -1.54 -5.89 -6.01
N ALA A 81 -1.16 -5.37 -4.85
CA ALA A 81 0.07 -5.74 -4.16
C ALA A 81 0.08 -7.23 -3.78
N PHE A 82 -1.04 -7.75 -3.28
CA PHE A 82 -1.18 -9.16 -2.97
C PHE A 82 -0.98 -10.04 -4.21
N VAL A 83 -1.59 -9.69 -5.34
CA VAL A 83 -1.42 -10.43 -6.61
C VAL A 83 0.03 -10.38 -7.08
N LEU A 84 0.67 -9.21 -7.06
CA LEU A 84 2.08 -9.09 -7.45
C LEU A 84 3.00 -9.94 -6.56
N MET A 85 2.76 -9.94 -5.26
CA MET A 85 3.55 -10.75 -4.33
C MET A 85 3.28 -12.24 -4.46
N ALA A 86 2.07 -12.66 -4.83
CA ALA A 86 1.77 -14.05 -5.15
C ALA A 86 2.59 -14.53 -6.36
N VAL A 87 2.65 -13.72 -7.42
CA VAL A 87 3.50 -14.02 -8.60
C VAL A 87 4.98 -14.04 -8.22
N ALA A 88 5.44 -13.07 -7.42
CA ALA A 88 6.81 -13.06 -6.93
C ALA A 88 7.14 -14.32 -6.11
N THR A 89 6.22 -14.75 -5.25
CA THR A 89 6.36 -15.99 -4.46
C THR A 89 6.45 -17.20 -5.38
N TYR A 90 5.62 -17.29 -6.41
CA TYR A 90 5.70 -18.36 -7.41
C TYR A 90 7.08 -18.42 -8.07
N VAL A 91 7.61 -17.28 -8.52
CA VAL A 91 8.94 -17.21 -9.15
C VAL A 91 10.03 -17.68 -8.18
N HIS A 92 10.01 -17.27 -6.91
CA HIS A 92 10.96 -17.72 -5.89
C HIS A 92 10.86 -19.22 -5.57
N VAL A 93 9.69 -19.82 -5.68
CA VAL A 93 9.51 -21.26 -5.42
C VAL A 93 9.95 -22.11 -6.61
N VAL A 94 9.79 -21.59 -7.84
CA VAL A 94 10.14 -22.32 -9.07
C VAL A 94 11.61 -22.15 -9.44
N VAL A 95 12.17 -20.96 -9.24
CA VAL A 95 13.54 -20.62 -9.64
C VAL A 95 14.48 -20.74 -8.45
N ASN A 96 15.41 -21.70 -8.50
CA ASN A 96 16.36 -21.97 -7.42
C ASN A 96 17.80 -21.52 -7.74
N ASP A 97 17.99 -20.69 -8.78
CA ASP A 97 19.32 -20.23 -9.20
C ASP A 97 19.81 -19.03 -8.36
N PRO A 98 20.83 -19.19 -7.49
CA PRO A 98 21.28 -18.12 -6.59
C PRO A 98 21.88 -16.92 -7.33
N LYS A 99 22.38 -17.12 -8.55
CA LYS A 99 22.90 -16.04 -9.41
C LYS A 99 21.82 -15.06 -9.85
N LEU A 100 20.57 -15.49 -9.90
CA LEU A 100 19.44 -14.65 -10.30
C LEU A 100 18.90 -13.82 -9.14
N PHE A 101 19.34 -14.08 -7.89
CA PHE A 101 18.90 -13.37 -6.68
C PHE A 101 20.07 -12.68 -5.96
N PRO A 102 20.74 -11.68 -6.57
CA PRO A 102 21.95 -11.08 -6.00
C PRO A 102 21.73 -10.33 -4.68
N LEU A 103 20.49 -9.91 -4.39
CA LEU A 103 20.15 -9.09 -3.21
C LEU A 103 19.05 -9.71 -2.33
N GLN A 104 18.55 -10.89 -2.66
CA GLN A 104 17.36 -11.46 -2.00
C GLN A 104 17.69 -12.82 -1.36
N PRO A 105 17.16 -13.09 -0.14
CA PRO A 105 17.25 -14.41 0.46
C PRO A 105 16.60 -15.47 -0.45
N GLU A 106 17.13 -16.70 -0.43
CA GLU A 106 16.52 -17.85 -1.12
C GLU A 106 15.04 -18.07 -0.76
N PRO A 107 14.63 -18.04 0.54
CA PRO A 107 13.21 -18.16 0.86
C PRO A 107 12.44 -16.87 0.50
N PRO A 108 11.18 -16.98 0.03
CA PRO A 108 10.31 -15.84 -0.30
C PRO A 108 9.76 -15.12 0.94
N LEU A 109 10.65 -14.74 1.86
CA LEU A 109 10.30 -14.11 3.13
C LEU A 109 9.68 -12.73 2.91
N ILE A 110 10.28 -11.90 2.04
CA ILE A 110 9.78 -10.55 1.76
C ILE A 110 8.39 -10.62 1.10
N PRO A 111 8.17 -11.40 0.02
CA PRO A 111 6.84 -11.59 -0.53
C PRO A 111 5.80 -12.08 0.50
N ALA A 112 6.16 -13.05 1.35
CA ALA A 112 5.27 -13.57 2.37
C ALA A 112 4.83 -12.50 3.38
N VAL A 113 5.78 -11.71 3.89
CA VAL A 113 5.50 -10.61 4.82
C VAL A 113 4.61 -9.56 4.15
N VAL A 114 4.90 -9.18 2.91
CA VAL A 114 4.11 -8.19 2.17
C VAL A 114 2.70 -8.71 1.89
N MET A 115 2.51 -9.99 1.58
CA MET A 115 1.19 -10.60 1.43
C MET A 115 0.38 -10.52 2.72
N VAL A 116 0.97 -10.85 3.86
CA VAL A 116 0.30 -10.76 5.17
C VAL A 116 -0.07 -9.32 5.49
N LEU A 117 0.84 -8.37 5.27
CA LEU A 117 0.58 -6.94 5.49
C LEU A 117 -0.51 -6.41 4.55
N SER A 118 -0.49 -6.80 3.28
CA SER A 118 -1.51 -6.43 2.29
C SER A 118 -2.89 -7.00 2.65
N LEU A 119 -2.94 -8.27 3.08
CA LEU A 119 -4.17 -8.90 3.55
C LEU A 119 -4.70 -8.22 4.83
N SER A 120 -3.80 -7.82 5.73
CA SER A 120 -4.17 -7.08 6.94
C SER A 120 -4.83 -5.74 6.59
N LEU A 121 -4.34 -5.03 5.55
CA LEU A 121 -4.96 -3.80 5.06
C LEU A 121 -6.35 -4.03 4.44
N LEU A 122 -6.55 -5.16 3.77
CA LEU A 122 -7.86 -5.54 3.22
C LEU A 122 -8.86 -5.87 4.34
N TRP A 123 -8.39 -6.53 5.40
CA TRP A 123 -9.22 -6.95 6.54
C TRP A 123 -9.54 -5.81 7.51
N MET A 124 -8.62 -4.85 7.68
CA MET A 124 -8.83 -3.69 8.53
C MET A 124 -10.01 -2.86 7.99
N LYS A 125 -11.14 -2.92 8.70
CA LYS A 125 -12.42 -2.25 8.41
C LYS A 125 -12.33 -0.73 8.59
N ASN A 126 -11.31 -0.07 8.04
CA ASN A 126 -11.26 1.38 7.94
C ASN A 126 -12.15 1.80 6.76
N GLY A 127 -13.29 2.40 7.09
CA GLY A 127 -14.26 2.92 6.12
C GLY A 127 -13.71 4.14 5.40
N SER A 128 -13.30 3.95 4.15
CA SER A 128 -13.48 4.88 3.03
C SER A 128 -12.70 4.29 1.86
N TRP A 129 -13.39 3.95 0.78
CA TRP A 129 -12.79 3.32 -0.39
C TRP A 129 -11.89 4.28 -1.17
N ILE A 130 -12.02 5.59 -0.99
CA ILE A 130 -11.70 6.53 -2.06
C ILE A 130 -10.86 7.76 -1.63
N PHE A 131 -10.93 8.27 -0.40
CA PHE A 131 -10.09 9.41 0.04
C PHE A 131 -9.81 9.40 1.54
N HIS A 132 -8.52 9.45 1.93
CA HIS A 132 -8.12 9.76 3.31
C HIS A 132 -6.88 10.68 3.36
N LEU A 133 -6.74 11.58 2.38
CA LEU A 133 -5.67 12.60 2.38
C LEU A 133 -6.13 13.98 2.86
N PHE A 134 -7.42 14.28 2.85
CA PHE A 134 -7.92 15.60 3.25
C PHE A 134 -9.05 15.47 4.26
N GLY A 135 -8.81 16.02 5.44
CA GLY A 135 -9.85 16.36 6.40
C GLY A 135 -10.49 15.17 7.11
N LYS A 136 -9.90 14.77 8.24
CA LYS A 136 -10.77 14.50 9.38
C LYS A 136 -11.48 15.82 9.69
N GLN A 137 -12.67 16.02 9.15
CA GLN A 137 -13.63 16.93 9.75
C GLN A 137 -13.96 16.33 11.11
N ALA A 138 -13.12 16.65 12.10
CA ALA A 138 -13.45 16.44 13.48
C ALA A 138 -14.67 17.32 13.73
N CYS A 139 -15.86 16.72 13.76
CA CYS A 139 -16.98 17.31 14.45
C CYS A 139 -16.60 17.35 15.93
N ARG A 140 -15.83 18.39 16.30
CA ARG A 140 -15.46 18.68 17.67
C ARG A 140 -16.79 18.98 18.35
N LYS A 141 -17.28 18.06 19.19
CA LYS A 141 -18.33 18.40 20.16
C LYS A 141 -17.79 19.57 20.97
N GLN A 142 -18.32 20.76 20.70
CA GLN A 142 -18.05 21.92 21.52
C GLN A 142 -18.68 21.62 22.89
N PRO A 143 -17.93 21.64 24.00
CA PRO A 143 -18.55 21.56 25.31
C PRO A 143 -19.38 22.83 25.46
N THR A 144 -20.69 22.73 25.25
CA THR A 144 -21.62 23.78 25.63
C THR A 144 -21.54 23.90 27.14
N GLY A 145 -20.90 24.97 27.59
CA GLY A 145 -20.84 25.36 28.98
C GLY A 145 -22.24 25.46 29.58
N ASN A 146 -22.30 25.24 30.89
CA ASN A 146 -23.48 25.25 31.73
C ASN A 146 -24.53 26.29 31.33
N ASN A 147 -25.79 25.87 31.45
CA ASN A 147 -27.02 26.66 31.42
C ASN A 147 -27.66 26.86 30.05
N ALA A 148 -28.41 25.86 29.59
CA ALA A 148 -29.59 26.10 28.77
C ALA A 148 -30.59 24.95 28.94
N ILE A 149 -31.59 25.23 29.76
CA ILE A 149 -32.89 24.58 29.72
C ILE A 149 -33.50 24.86 28.34
N GLU A 150 -34.23 23.88 27.81
CA GLU A 150 -35.14 23.93 26.65
C GLU A 150 -34.70 23.28 25.32
N ARG A 151 -35.47 22.23 25.01
CA ARG A 151 -36.01 21.80 23.71
C ARG A 151 -35.03 21.35 22.62
N GLY A 152 -35.19 20.07 22.27
CA GLY A 152 -34.43 19.39 21.26
C GLY A 152 -34.69 19.90 19.85
N THR A 153 -33.63 20.38 19.23
CA THR A 153 -33.40 20.33 17.78
C THR A 153 -31.90 20.20 17.58
N HIS A 154 -31.45 19.02 17.17
CA HIS A 154 -30.05 18.78 16.80
C HIS A 154 -29.77 19.45 15.45
N SER A 155 -29.36 20.71 15.46
CA SER A 155 -28.87 21.40 14.27
C SER A 155 -27.36 21.19 14.16
N CYS A 156 -26.93 20.35 13.21
CA CYS A 156 -25.54 20.25 12.80
C CYS A 156 -25.27 21.30 11.72
N THR A 157 -24.80 22.48 12.11
CA THR A 157 -24.40 23.52 11.14
C THR A 157 -23.03 23.17 10.56
N CYS A 158 -23.01 22.67 9.33
CA CYS A 158 -21.78 22.47 8.56
C CYS A 158 -21.38 23.82 7.94
N GLY A 159 -20.54 24.58 8.64
CA GLY A 159 -19.98 25.83 8.12
C GLY A 159 -18.80 25.55 7.20
N ILE A 160 -18.93 25.88 5.92
CA ILE A 160 -17.82 25.96 4.97
C ILE A 160 -17.19 27.35 5.18
N THR A 161 -16.04 27.42 5.85
CA THR A 161 -15.20 28.62 5.79
C THR A 161 -14.47 28.60 4.46
N LEU A 162 -15.04 29.29 3.46
CA LEU A 162 -14.29 29.79 2.30
C LEU A 162 -13.23 30.76 2.84
N HIS A 163 -11.96 30.35 2.78
CA HIS A 163 -10.86 31.29 2.93
C HIS A 163 -10.53 31.80 1.53
N ASP A 164 -11.11 32.95 1.19
CA ASP A 164 -10.59 33.84 0.17
C ASP A 164 -9.39 34.59 0.76
N ALA A 165 -8.21 34.40 0.15
CA ALA A 165 -7.07 35.32 0.02
C ALA A 165 -5.79 34.53 -0.27
#